data_AF-A0A1E7HUX7-F1
#
_entry.id   AF-A0A1E7HUX7-F1
#
_cell.length_a   1.000
_cell.length_b   1.000
_cell.length_c   1.000
_cell.angle_alpha   90.00
_cell.angle_beta   90.00
_cell.angle_gamma   90.00
#
_symmetry.space_group_name_H-M   'P 1'
#
loop_
_entity.id
_entity.type
_entity.pdbx_description
1 polymer ?
#
loop_
_entity_poly.entity_id
_entity_poly.type
_entity_poly.pdbx_seq_one_letter_code
_entity_poly.pdbx_strand_id
1 'polypeptide(L)'
;MLARYGFKYDSSIFPVTTYLYGVRDAPLGIYRPSAQNVAENDPNGRIIEFPLTILEYARKVPISGGFYLRVLPLNVLKRMIRIVNEERPAAIYLHPWEIVPMMPRLKLPLKSRFITYHGIKSTRAKLEGLLASFSFAPAREVLGL
;
A
#
# COMPACT_ATOMS: atom_id res chain seq x y z
N MET A 1 -15.32 11.48 -10.06
CA MET A 1 -15.92 12.15 -8.88
C MET A 1 -14.90 13.01 -8.14
N LEU A 2 -13.75 12.45 -7.71
CA LEU A 2 -12.70 13.14 -6.94
C LEU A 2 -12.27 14.51 -7.50
N ALA A 3 -11.94 14.57 -8.80
CA ALA A 3 -11.49 15.82 -9.43
C ALA A 3 -12.51 16.97 -9.35
N ARG A 4 -13.82 16.66 -9.26
CA ARG A 4 -14.87 17.68 -9.12
C ARG A 4 -14.86 18.33 -7.73
N TYR A 5 -14.32 17.65 -6.72
CA TYR A 5 -14.20 18.15 -5.35
C TYR A 5 -12.80 18.72 -5.05
N GLY A 6 -11.96 18.92 -6.07
CA GLY A 6 -10.65 19.55 -5.92
C GLY A 6 -9.52 18.63 -5.44
N PHE A 7 -9.78 17.33 -5.25
CA PHE A 7 -8.71 16.36 -4.99
C PHE A 7 -7.72 16.33 -6.15
N LYS A 8 -6.43 16.26 -5.82
CA LYS A 8 -5.32 16.25 -6.77
C LYS A 8 -4.71 14.87 -6.98
N TYR A 9 -4.81 14.02 -5.95
CA TYR A 9 -4.33 12.65 -6.00
C TYR A 9 -5.26 11.71 -5.25
N ASP A 10 -5.09 10.41 -5.54
CA ASP A 10 -5.69 9.29 -4.83
C ASP A 10 -4.60 8.22 -4.57
N SER A 11 -4.85 7.36 -3.59
CA SER A 11 -3.95 6.25 -3.21
C SER A 11 -4.81 5.07 -2.75
N SER A 12 -5.76 4.69 -3.58
CA SER A 12 -6.76 3.65 -3.29
C SER A 12 -6.56 2.38 -4.11
N ILE A 13 -5.81 2.47 -5.21
CA ILE A 13 -5.63 1.38 -6.14
C ILE A 13 -4.58 0.40 -5.62
N PHE A 14 -4.99 -0.86 -5.51
CA PHE A 14 -4.10 -1.97 -5.22
C PHE A 14 -3.85 -2.78 -6.49
N PRO A 15 -2.63 -2.74 -7.08
CA PRO A 15 -2.33 -3.35 -8.38
C PRO A 15 -2.27 -4.90 -8.40
N VAL A 16 -3.19 -5.57 -7.72
CA VAL A 16 -3.26 -7.03 -7.59
C VAL A 16 -4.69 -7.44 -7.26
N THR A 17 -5.12 -8.63 -7.67
CA THR A 17 -6.39 -9.19 -7.17
C THR A 17 -6.17 -9.83 -5.80
N THR A 18 -6.80 -9.29 -4.76
CA THR A 18 -6.88 -9.95 -3.44
C THR A 18 -8.25 -10.59 -3.22
N TYR A 19 -8.43 -11.31 -2.12
CA TYR A 19 -9.74 -11.83 -1.72
C TYR A 19 -10.79 -10.72 -1.46
N LEU A 20 -10.36 -9.50 -1.10
CA LEU A 20 -11.27 -8.41 -0.70
C LEU A 20 -11.47 -7.38 -1.81
N TYR A 21 -10.41 -7.02 -2.54
CA TYR A 21 -10.43 -5.97 -3.57
C TYR A 21 -9.14 -5.99 -4.42
N GLY A 22 -9.10 -5.11 -5.42
CA GLY A 22 -7.90 -4.72 -6.13
C GLY A 22 -8.06 -4.72 -7.65
N VAL A 23 -7.19 -3.99 -8.33
CA VAL A 23 -7.23 -3.72 -9.77
C VAL A 23 -6.01 -4.36 -10.40
N ARG A 24 -6.17 -5.57 -10.94
CA ARG A 24 -5.06 -6.42 -11.38
C ARG A 24 -4.14 -5.72 -12.40
N ASP A 25 -4.75 -5.03 -13.33
CA ASP A 25 -4.07 -4.49 -14.51
C ASP A 25 -3.63 -3.03 -14.32
N ALA A 26 -3.80 -2.48 -13.12
CA ALA A 26 -3.35 -1.13 -12.81
C ALA A 26 -1.81 -1.04 -12.85
N PRO A 27 -1.27 0.12 -13.28
CA PRO A 27 0.15 0.41 -13.18
C PRO A 27 0.68 0.25 -11.76
N LEU A 28 1.92 -0.22 -11.67
CA LEU A 28 2.59 -0.38 -10.39
C LEU A 28 3.07 0.97 -9.84
N GLY A 29 3.59 1.82 -10.72
CA GLY A 29 4.08 3.18 -10.40
C GLY A 29 2.99 4.24 -10.43
N ILE A 30 3.38 5.47 -10.06
CA ILE A 30 2.52 6.64 -10.10
C ILE A 30 2.05 6.88 -11.53
N TYR A 31 0.75 7.11 -11.71
CA TYR A 31 0.14 7.31 -13.02
C TYR A 31 -1.10 8.18 -12.91
N ARG A 32 -1.79 8.44 -14.02
CA ARG A 32 -3.05 9.18 -14.04
C ARG A 32 -4.16 8.28 -14.56
N PRO A 33 -5.10 7.79 -13.73
CA PRO A 33 -6.15 6.91 -14.20
C PRO A 33 -7.08 7.61 -15.21
N SER A 34 -7.46 6.89 -16.26
CA SER A 34 -8.48 7.36 -17.20
C SER A 34 -9.88 7.38 -16.55
N ALA A 35 -10.79 8.16 -17.12
CA ALA A 35 -12.16 8.25 -16.60
C ALA A 35 -12.99 6.99 -16.88
N GLN A 36 -12.63 6.24 -17.93
CA GLN A 36 -13.33 5.04 -18.40
C GLN A 36 -12.79 3.78 -17.72
N ASN A 37 -11.48 3.72 -17.50
CA ASN A 37 -10.80 2.57 -16.91
C ASN A 37 -9.67 3.04 -16.00
N VAL A 38 -9.85 2.81 -14.70
CA VAL A 38 -8.84 3.20 -13.71
C VAL A 38 -7.52 2.46 -13.86
N ALA A 39 -7.48 1.33 -14.58
CA ALA A 39 -6.24 0.61 -14.86
C ALA A 39 -5.44 1.22 -16.04
N GLU A 40 -6.00 2.17 -16.77
CA GLU A 40 -5.32 2.80 -17.91
C GLU A 40 -4.73 4.15 -17.53
N ASN A 41 -3.53 4.42 -18.03
CA ASN A 41 -2.89 5.71 -17.87
C ASN A 41 -3.36 6.69 -18.95
N ASP A 42 -3.95 7.80 -18.51
CA ASP A 42 -4.32 8.96 -19.32
C ASP A 42 -3.39 10.13 -18.97
N PRO A 43 -2.46 10.52 -19.87
CA PRO A 43 -1.59 11.68 -19.64
C PRO A 43 -2.34 12.98 -19.32
N ASN A 44 -3.59 13.12 -19.76
CA ASN A 44 -4.46 14.28 -19.50
C ASN A 44 -5.35 14.08 -18.27
N GLY A 45 -5.19 12.98 -17.55
CA GLY A 45 -5.95 12.65 -16.35
C GLY A 45 -5.78 13.70 -15.26
N ARG A 46 -6.89 14.06 -14.61
CA ARG A 46 -6.94 15.13 -13.60
C ARG A 46 -6.52 14.69 -12.20
N ILE A 47 -6.50 13.39 -11.93
CA ILE A 47 -6.10 12.81 -10.65
C ILE A 47 -4.80 12.05 -10.88
N ILE A 48 -3.84 12.23 -9.98
CA ILE A 48 -2.65 11.38 -9.91
C ILE A 48 -2.98 10.21 -8.97
N GLU A 49 -2.78 8.98 -9.42
CA GLU A 49 -2.84 7.82 -8.55
C GLU A 49 -1.43 7.51 -8.03
N PHE A 50 -1.32 7.31 -6.72
CA PHE A 50 -0.15 6.69 -6.09
C PHE A 50 -0.54 5.29 -5.59
N PRO A 51 -0.31 4.23 -6.39
CA PRO A 51 -0.80 2.90 -6.06
C PRO A 51 -0.14 2.31 -4.82
N LEU A 52 -0.88 1.42 -4.15
CA LEU A 52 -0.31 0.62 -3.07
C LEU A 52 0.83 -0.26 -3.59
N THR A 53 1.93 -0.30 -2.83
CA THR A 53 3.15 -1.01 -3.24
C THR A 53 2.97 -2.51 -3.46
N ILE A 54 3.40 -2.94 -4.65
CA ILE A 54 3.54 -4.32 -5.09
C ILE A 54 4.98 -4.50 -5.57
N LEU A 55 5.64 -5.57 -5.14
CA LEU A 55 6.83 -6.05 -5.80
C LEU A 55 6.41 -6.97 -6.94
N GLU A 56 6.82 -6.66 -8.16
CA GLU A 56 6.71 -7.57 -9.30
C GLU A 56 8.06 -8.24 -9.54
N TYR A 57 8.08 -9.55 -9.40
CA TYR A 57 9.24 -10.37 -9.74
C TYR A 57 8.74 -11.58 -10.55
N ALA A 58 8.58 -12.75 -9.94
CA ALA A 58 7.89 -13.89 -10.58
C ALA A 58 6.36 -13.81 -10.47
N ARG A 59 5.87 -13.10 -9.46
CA ARG A 59 4.44 -12.86 -9.17
C ARG A 59 4.30 -11.48 -8.53
N LYS A 60 3.09 -10.92 -8.55
CA LYS A 60 2.75 -9.70 -7.82
C LYS A 60 2.67 -10.01 -6.32
N VAL A 61 3.67 -9.55 -5.56
CA VAL A 61 3.75 -9.74 -4.11
C VAL A 61 3.37 -8.43 -3.41
N PRO A 62 2.29 -8.41 -2.63
CA PRO A 62 1.90 -7.18 -1.95
C PRO A 62 2.79 -6.90 -0.74
N ILE A 63 3.26 -5.66 -0.64
CA ILE A 63 4.18 -5.22 0.43
C ILE A 63 3.78 -3.88 1.06
N SER A 64 2.62 -3.34 0.68
CA SER A 64 2.13 -2.02 1.06
C SER A 64 1.67 -1.90 2.52
N GLY A 65 1.07 -2.94 3.09
CA GLY A 65 0.45 -2.81 4.42
C GLY A 65 -0.43 -3.98 4.81
N GLY A 66 -1.19 -3.78 5.88
CA GLY A 66 -2.19 -4.73 6.35
C GLY A 66 -1.59 -6.12 6.64
N PHE A 67 -2.28 -7.16 6.19
CA PHE A 67 -1.88 -8.55 6.44
C PHE A 67 -0.45 -8.84 5.97
N TYR A 68 -0.05 -8.33 4.80
CA TYR A 68 1.27 -8.61 4.23
C TYR A 68 2.40 -8.01 5.05
N LEU A 69 2.26 -6.75 5.50
CA LEU A 69 3.23 -6.12 6.39
C LEU A 69 3.34 -6.90 7.72
N ARG A 70 2.20 -7.38 8.25
CA ARG A 70 2.18 -8.17 9.50
C ARG A 70 2.83 -9.53 9.39
N VAL A 71 2.71 -10.22 8.26
CA VAL A 71 3.25 -11.58 8.07
C VAL A 71 4.70 -11.59 7.59
N LEU A 72 5.10 -10.67 6.71
CA LEU A 72 6.45 -10.65 6.15
C LEU A 72 7.49 -10.22 7.20
N PRO A 73 8.62 -10.94 7.37
CA PRO A 73 9.69 -10.50 8.27
C PRO A 73 10.26 -9.13 7.87
N LEU A 74 10.73 -8.35 8.86
CA LEU A 74 11.25 -6.99 8.62
C LEU A 74 12.37 -6.95 7.57
N ASN A 75 13.34 -7.86 7.64
CA ASN A 75 14.45 -7.88 6.69
C ASN A 75 14.00 -8.20 5.26
N VAL A 76 12.95 -9.03 5.13
CA VAL A 76 12.32 -9.33 3.82
C VAL A 76 11.62 -8.09 3.29
N LEU A 77 10.81 -7.41 4.11
CA LEU A 77 10.18 -6.14 3.74
C LEU A 77 11.20 -5.11 3.29
N LYS A 78 12.28 -4.90 4.05
CA LYS A 78 13.36 -3.97 3.69
C LYS A 78 13.97 -4.30 2.33
N ARG A 79 14.26 -5.58 2.08
CA ARG A 79 14.82 -6.01 0.78
C ARG A 79 13.84 -5.75 -0.36
N MET A 80 12.57 -6.10 -0.19
CA MET A 80 11.54 -5.91 -1.21
C MET A 80 11.29 -4.42 -1.51
N ILE A 81 11.27 -3.57 -0.48
CA ILE A 81 11.13 -2.11 -0.64
C ILE A 81 12.34 -1.53 -1.37
N ARG A 82 13.56 -1.99 -1.09
CA ARG A 82 14.75 -1.53 -1.83
C ARG A 82 14.64 -1.83 -3.32
N ILE A 83 14.23 -3.04 -3.68
CA ILE A 83 14.02 -3.43 -5.08
C ILE A 83 12.97 -2.53 -5.73
N VAL A 84 11.84 -2.28 -5.08
CA VAL A 84 10.82 -1.36 -5.61
C VAL A 84 11.38 0.05 -5.80
N ASN A 85 12.13 0.55 -4.82
CA ASN A 85 12.71 1.89 -4.84
C ASN A 85 13.80 2.09 -5.92
N GLU A 86 14.29 1.03 -6.57
CA GLU A 86 15.16 1.16 -7.75
C GLU A 86 14.42 1.72 -8.96
N GLU A 87 13.10 1.54 -9.03
CA GLU A 87 12.27 1.96 -10.16
C GLU A 87 11.25 3.05 -9.80
N ARG A 88 10.72 3.04 -8.57
CA ARG A 88 9.58 3.88 -8.16
C ARG A 88 9.47 4.02 -6.65
N PRO A 89 8.87 5.09 -6.12
CA PRO A 89 8.64 5.22 -4.69
C PRO A 89 7.65 4.17 -4.17
N ALA A 90 7.92 3.65 -2.98
CA ALA A 90 7.01 2.75 -2.26
C ALA A 90 6.01 3.51 -1.36
N ALA A 91 4.72 3.27 -1.55
CA ALA A 91 3.66 3.64 -0.61
C ALA A 91 3.44 2.51 0.43
N ILE A 92 3.64 2.84 1.71
CA ILE A 92 3.36 1.96 2.85
C ILE A 92 2.23 2.54 3.69
N TYR A 93 1.28 1.72 4.12
CA TYR A 93 0.21 2.11 5.02
C TYR A 93 0.08 1.15 6.21
N LEU A 94 -0.49 1.67 7.29
CA LEU A 94 -0.86 0.91 8.48
C LEU A 94 -2.15 1.46 9.06
N HIS A 95 -2.92 0.62 9.72
CA HIS A 95 -4.04 1.12 10.50
C HIS A 95 -3.56 1.47 11.91
N PRO A 96 -3.95 2.64 12.49
CA PRO A 96 -3.47 3.05 13.81
C PRO A 96 -3.70 1.99 14.90
N TRP A 97 -4.79 1.23 14.81
CA TRP A 97 -5.08 0.17 15.77
C TRP A 97 -4.08 -1.00 15.77
N GLU A 98 -3.30 -1.17 14.71
CA GLU A 98 -2.30 -2.23 14.64
C GLU A 98 -1.08 -1.97 15.55
N ILE A 99 -0.90 -0.73 15.99
CA ILE A 99 0.20 -0.31 16.87
C ILE A 99 -0.27 0.09 18.28
N VAL A 100 -1.58 0.08 18.53
CA VAL A 100 -2.18 0.43 19.83
C VAL A 100 -2.53 -0.86 20.61
N PRO A 101 -2.01 -1.04 21.84
CA PRO A 101 -2.22 -2.28 22.61
C PRO A 101 -3.67 -2.57 23.02
N MET A 102 -4.52 -1.55 23.09
CA MET A 102 -5.81 -1.61 23.81
C MET A 102 -7.02 -1.98 22.96
N MET A 103 -6.86 -2.37 21.69
CA MET A 103 -8.06 -2.57 20.86
C MET A 103 -8.80 -3.88 21.19
N PRO A 104 -10.11 -3.82 21.51
CA PRO A 104 -10.92 -5.00 21.77
C PRO A 104 -10.91 -5.94 20.56
N ARG A 105 -10.76 -7.25 20.81
CA ARG A 105 -10.85 -8.25 19.74
C ARG A 105 -12.30 -8.61 19.47
N LEU A 106 -12.68 -8.55 18.20
CA LEU A 106 -13.98 -8.96 17.73
C LEU A 106 -14.03 -10.48 17.58
N LYS A 107 -15.23 -11.06 17.78
CA LYS A 107 -15.49 -12.46 17.42
C LYS A 107 -15.65 -12.52 15.91
N LEU A 108 -14.65 -13.09 15.23
CA LEU A 108 -14.61 -13.22 13.77
C LEU A 108 -14.49 -14.69 13.36
N PRO A 109 -15.00 -15.09 12.17
CA PRO A 109 -14.70 -16.39 11.57
C PRO A 109 -13.18 -16.62 11.48
N LEU A 110 -12.74 -17.88 11.53
CA LEU A 110 -11.32 -18.24 11.65
C LEU A 110 -10.43 -17.56 10.60
N LYS A 111 -10.85 -17.56 9.33
CA LYS A 111 -10.12 -16.91 8.23
C LYS A 111 -9.97 -15.41 8.45
N SER A 112 -11.06 -14.70 8.75
CA SER A 112 -11.04 -13.26 9.01
C SER A 112 -10.22 -12.94 10.26
N ARG A 113 -10.36 -13.73 11.33
CA ARG A 113 -9.55 -13.58 12.55
C ARG A 113 -8.06 -13.70 12.26
N PHE A 114 -7.66 -14.66 11.43
CA PHE A 114 -6.28 -14.84 11.02
C PHE A 114 -5.78 -13.64 10.21
N ILE A 115 -6.50 -13.22 9.17
CA ILE A 115 -6.13 -12.06 8.34
C ILE A 115 -6.01 -10.79 9.19
N THR A 116 -6.95 -10.55 10.11
CA THR A 116 -6.99 -9.35 10.94
C THR A 116 -5.89 -9.33 12.00
N TYR A 117 -5.68 -10.42 12.75
CA TYR A 117 -4.85 -10.39 13.96
C TYR A 117 -3.49 -11.08 13.87
N HIS A 118 -3.23 -11.88 12.84
CA HIS A 118 -1.94 -12.56 12.71
C HIS A 118 -0.81 -11.53 12.50
N GLY A 119 0.31 -11.72 13.19
CA GLY A 119 1.49 -10.85 13.11
C GLY A 119 1.36 -9.47 13.76
N ILE A 120 0.20 -9.10 14.33
CA ILE A 120 -0.07 -7.74 14.83
C ILE A 120 0.91 -7.25 15.89
N LYS A 121 1.40 -8.14 16.77
CA LYS A 121 2.38 -7.78 17.81
C LYS A 121 3.71 -7.29 17.24
N SER A 122 4.02 -7.64 16.00
CA SER A 122 5.26 -7.23 15.32
C SER A 122 5.13 -5.90 14.57
N THR A 123 3.92 -5.37 14.38
CA THR A 123 3.68 -4.20 13.51
C THR A 123 4.46 -2.98 13.98
N ARG A 124 4.47 -2.70 15.30
CA ARG A 124 5.19 -1.54 15.85
C ARG A 124 6.70 -1.62 15.58
N ALA A 125 7.34 -2.73 15.93
CA ALA A 125 8.77 -2.92 15.72
C ALA A 125 9.15 -2.87 14.23
N LYS A 126 8.27 -3.35 13.35
CA LYS A 126 8.46 -3.25 11.90
C LYS A 126 8.36 -1.80 11.43
N LEU A 127 7.37 -1.04 11.89
CA LEU A 127 7.24 0.38 11.56
C LEU A 127 8.50 1.16 11.96
N GLU A 128 8.94 1.02 13.22
CA GLU A 128 10.16 1.64 13.73
C GLU A 128 11.38 1.23 12.88
N GLY A 129 11.49 -0.06 12.56
CA GLY A 129 12.55 -0.58 11.72
C GLY A 129 12.54 -0.08 10.27
N LEU A 130 11.36 0.21 9.71
CA LEU A 130 11.22 0.81 8.37
C LEU A 130 11.57 2.30 8.40
N LEU A 131 11.04 3.05 9.37
CA LEU A 131 11.33 4.48 9.57
C LEU A 131 12.84 4.73 9.76
N ALA A 132 13.54 3.82 10.44
CA ALA A 132 14.99 3.93 10.63
C ALA A 132 15.84 3.52 9.40
N SER A 133 15.24 2.96 8.34
CA SER A 133 15.99 2.37 7.20
C SER A 133 15.72 3.05 5.86
N PHE A 134 14.74 3.95 5.78
CA PHE A 134 14.34 4.62 4.55
C PHE A 134 14.03 6.08 4.81
N SER A 135 14.19 6.90 3.77
CA SER A 135 13.68 8.26 3.77
C SER A 135 12.19 8.26 3.45
N PHE A 136 11.41 9.00 4.24
CA PHE A 136 9.98 9.19 4.02
C PHE A 136 9.72 10.66 3.70
N ALA A 137 8.80 10.90 2.78
CA ALA A 137 8.33 12.23 2.42
C ALA A 137 6.79 12.25 2.41
N PRO A 138 6.17 13.41 2.65
CA PRO A 138 4.75 13.59 2.41
C PRO A 138 4.39 13.25 0.96
N ALA A 139 3.22 12.65 0.72
CA ALA A 139 2.77 12.30 -0.64
C ALA A 139 2.79 13.51 -1.59
N ARG A 140 2.42 14.71 -1.13
CA ARG A 140 2.50 15.94 -1.93
C ARG A 140 3.88 16.22 -2.50
N GLU A 141 4.95 15.92 -1.75
CA GLU A 141 6.33 16.16 -2.17
C GLU A 141 6.74 15.14 -3.23
N VAL A 142 6.42 13.86 -3.00
CA VAL A 142 6.67 12.77 -3.95
C VAL A 142 5.93 12.99 -5.28
N LEU A 143 4.74 13.60 -5.23
CA LEU A 143 3.87 13.82 -6.39
C LEU A 143 4.04 15.20 -7.05
N GLY A 144 4.83 16.10 -6.46
CA GLY A 144 5.02 17.48 -6.95
C GLY A 144 3.74 18.33 -6.91
N LEU A 145 2.95 18.19 -5.84
CA LEU A 145 1.66 18.87 -5.62
C LEU A 145 1.72 20.01 -4.60
#